data_AF-A0A934VYG0-F1
#
_entry.id   AF-A0A934VYG0-F1
#
_cell.length_a   1.000
_cell.length_b   1.000
_cell.length_c   1.000
_cell.angle_alpha   90.00
_cell.angle_beta   90.00
_cell.angle_gamma   90.00
#
_symmetry.space_group_name_H-M   'P 1'
#
loop_
_entity.id
_entity.type
_entity.pdbx_description
1 polymer ?
#
loop_
_entity_poly.entity_id
_entity_poly.type
_entity_poly.pdbx_seq_one_letter_code
_entity_poly.pdbx_strand_id
1 'polypeptide(L)'
;SGWATDSDQEDRLMLDREGGLGARKLEDFPEHRFLIGINSGHPGHPATAAPLRALVPYWMAAVYGLKWFMDFTQIYGIPWRHVEVADERNNNAVDQAMATIGSRGFLRTKPGVKVNILAQGTTSGQNLPQRELIALADRQCDTFILGQTLTSGTDNSGSRALGEVHEGTKNAMVDAVADFVGEVLTHQLAPAIVSLNWGERDDVPEIWAKREESKDEKAKAERIEILSRIGVAMSKQFVYDDLGVPIPAPDE
;
A
#
# COMPACT_ATOMS: atom_id res chain seq x y z
N SER A 1 -16.11 -9.52 16.15
CA SER A 1 -17.19 -9.57 15.15
C SER A 1 -16.93 -10.73 14.21
N GLY A 2 -17.99 -11.26 13.58
CA GLY A 2 -17.94 -12.34 12.61
C GLY A 2 -19.00 -12.11 11.53
N TRP A 3 -19.05 -12.98 10.52
CA TRP A 3 -20.08 -12.94 9.47
C TRP A 3 -21.10 -14.04 9.72
N ALA A 4 -22.36 -13.80 9.33
CA ALA A 4 -23.40 -14.83 9.39
C ALA A 4 -22.92 -16.09 8.64
N THR A 5 -23.02 -17.25 9.29
CA THR A 5 -22.54 -18.53 8.72
C THR A 5 -23.69 -19.49 8.39
N ASP A 6 -24.92 -19.14 8.76
CA ASP A 6 -26.12 -19.92 8.47
C ASP A 6 -26.58 -19.67 7.02
N SER A 7 -26.86 -20.74 6.28
CA SER A 7 -27.24 -20.68 4.86
C SER A 7 -28.59 -19.99 4.58
N ASP A 8 -29.36 -19.70 5.62
CA ASP A 8 -30.71 -19.13 5.54
C ASP A 8 -30.78 -17.67 6.02
N GLN A 9 -29.62 -17.07 6.34
CA GLN A 9 -29.50 -15.67 6.74
C GLN A 9 -28.78 -14.86 5.67
N GLU A 10 -29.13 -13.57 5.54
CA GLU A 10 -28.37 -12.64 4.72
C GLU A 10 -26.94 -12.51 5.26
N ASP A 11 -25.98 -12.51 4.33
CA ASP A 11 -24.56 -12.38 4.64
C ASP A 11 -24.26 -10.97 5.17
N ARG A 12 -24.20 -10.83 6.51
CA ARG A 12 -23.98 -9.56 7.19
C ARG A 12 -22.99 -9.67 8.34
N LEU A 13 -22.32 -8.56 8.63
CA LEU A 13 -21.40 -8.44 9.76
C LEU A 13 -22.19 -8.46 11.07
N MET A 14 -21.74 -9.27 12.03
CA MET A 14 -22.37 -9.47 13.33
C MET A 14 -21.35 -9.33 14.47
N LEU A 15 -21.85 -9.02 15.67
CA LEU A 15 -21.05 -8.90 16.88
C LEU A 15 -20.78 -10.28 17.49
N ASP A 16 -19.54 -10.49 17.90
CA ASP A 16 -19.18 -11.57 18.82
C ASP A 16 -18.80 -10.92 20.14
N ARG A 17 -19.63 -11.13 21.16
CA ARG A 17 -19.50 -10.51 22.48
C ARG A 17 -18.43 -11.17 23.35
N GLU A 18 -18.11 -12.44 23.08
CA GLU A 18 -17.14 -13.22 23.86
C GLU A 18 -15.71 -13.08 23.29
N GLY A 19 -15.59 -12.58 22.05
CA GLY A 19 -14.29 -12.26 21.43
C GLY A 19 -13.44 -13.50 21.11
N GLY A 20 -14.09 -14.63 20.87
CA GLY A 20 -13.42 -15.91 20.65
C GLY A 20 -13.07 -16.15 19.17
N LEU A 21 -11.91 -16.77 18.91
CA LEU A 21 -11.58 -17.32 17.60
C LEU A 21 -12.43 -18.59 17.37
N GLY A 22 -13.67 -18.39 16.90
CA GLY A 22 -14.64 -19.45 16.65
C GLY A 22 -16.01 -19.08 17.20
N ALA A 23 -16.70 -18.17 16.52
CA ALA A 23 -18.01 -17.69 16.95
C ALA A 23 -19.02 -18.84 17.03
N ARG A 24 -19.58 -19.07 18.23
CA ARG A 24 -20.68 -20.04 18.45
C ARG A 24 -22.05 -19.37 18.57
N LYS A 25 -22.07 -18.05 18.76
CA LYS A 25 -23.31 -17.26 18.86
C LYS A 25 -23.02 -15.81 18.46
N LEU A 26 -23.33 -15.49 17.22
CA LEU A 26 -23.28 -14.11 16.71
C LEU A 26 -24.58 -13.40 17.05
N GLU A 27 -24.49 -12.13 17.42
CA GLU A 27 -25.65 -11.27 17.67
C GLU A 27 -25.59 -10.02 16.79
N ASP A 28 -26.74 -9.45 16.46
CA ASP A 28 -26.80 -8.17 15.75
C ASP A 28 -26.19 -7.06 16.62
N PHE A 29 -25.57 -6.07 15.98
CA PHE A 29 -24.98 -4.94 16.69
C PHE A 29 -26.08 -4.16 17.43
N PRO A 30 -25.91 -3.89 18.74
CA PRO A 30 -26.82 -3.05 19.48
C PRO A 30 -26.94 -1.65 18.86
N GLU A 31 -28.17 -1.15 18.76
CA GLU A 31 -28.47 0.15 18.19
C GLU A 31 -27.70 1.28 18.91
N HIS A 32 -27.19 2.23 18.12
CA HIS A 32 -26.45 3.42 18.57
C HIS A 32 -25.17 3.17 19.41
N ARG A 33 -24.67 1.93 19.50
CA ARG A 33 -23.43 1.62 20.26
C ARG A 33 -22.19 1.43 19.39
N PHE A 34 -22.38 1.22 18.10
CA PHE A 34 -21.30 0.94 17.15
C PHE A 34 -21.49 1.75 15.88
N LEU A 35 -20.37 2.09 15.25
CA LEU A 35 -20.31 2.58 13.87
C LEU A 35 -19.69 1.48 13.01
N ILE A 36 -20.36 1.11 11.94
CA ILE A 36 -20.01 0.00 11.07
C ILE A 36 -19.62 0.56 9.70
N GLY A 37 -18.33 0.57 9.41
CA GLY A 37 -17.81 0.90 8.08
C GLY A 37 -17.49 -0.36 7.30
N ILE A 38 -18.28 -0.70 6.28
CA ILE A 38 -17.98 -1.79 5.34
C ILE A 38 -17.68 -1.19 3.97
N ASN A 39 -16.41 -1.21 3.58
CA ASN A 39 -16.01 -0.82 2.22
C ASN A 39 -16.03 -2.07 1.32
N SER A 40 -17.15 -2.28 0.63
CA SER A 40 -17.35 -3.42 -0.28
C SER A 40 -17.11 -3.01 -1.74
N GLY A 41 -15.95 -3.36 -2.29
CA GLY A 41 -15.67 -3.22 -3.72
C GLY A 41 -16.27 -4.34 -4.60
N HIS A 42 -16.85 -5.38 -3.98
CA HIS A 42 -17.40 -6.55 -4.67
C HIS A 42 -18.56 -7.14 -3.85
N PRO A 43 -19.66 -7.62 -4.48
CA PRO A 43 -20.87 -8.10 -3.80
C PRO A 43 -20.73 -9.47 -3.12
N GLY A 44 -19.52 -9.98 -3.00
CA GLY A 44 -19.27 -11.33 -2.45
C GLY A 44 -18.91 -11.26 -0.98
N HIS A 45 -18.99 -12.39 -0.27
CA HIS A 45 -18.57 -12.49 1.12
C HIS A 45 -17.16 -11.88 1.28
N PRO A 46 -16.91 -10.99 2.26
CA PRO A 46 -15.64 -10.25 2.37
C PRO A 46 -14.39 -11.11 2.49
N ALA A 47 -14.49 -12.34 3.01
CA ALA A 47 -13.37 -13.30 2.95
C ALA A 47 -12.90 -13.62 1.51
N THR A 48 -13.78 -13.46 0.51
CA THR A 48 -13.50 -13.63 -0.92
C THR A 48 -13.30 -12.30 -1.64
N ALA A 49 -14.05 -11.27 -1.23
CA ALA A 49 -14.11 -9.96 -1.87
C ALA A 49 -13.07 -8.95 -1.34
N ALA A 50 -12.33 -9.29 -0.28
CA ALA A 50 -11.35 -8.38 0.32
C ALA A 50 -10.34 -7.88 -0.74
N PRO A 51 -10.28 -6.56 -1.01
CA PRO A 51 -9.42 -6.02 -2.07
C PRO A 51 -7.95 -6.40 -1.87
N LEU A 52 -7.46 -6.43 -0.62
CA LEU A 52 -6.09 -6.82 -0.27
C LEU A 52 -5.71 -8.24 -0.69
N ARG A 53 -6.68 -9.11 -1.03
CA ARG A 53 -6.41 -10.45 -1.54
C ARG A 53 -5.60 -10.43 -2.83
N ALA A 54 -5.75 -9.39 -3.66
CA ALA A 54 -4.95 -9.19 -4.85
C ALA A 54 -3.45 -9.10 -4.54
N LEU A 55 -3.08 -8.69 -3.32
CA LEU A 55 -1.70 -8.56 -2.88
C LEU A 55 -1.07 -9.85 -2.32
N VAL A 56 -1.83 -10.95 -2.17
CA VAL A 56 -1.33 -12.20 -1.58
C VAL A 56 -0.10 -12.77 -2.33
N PRO A 57 -0.07 -12.85 -3.67
CA PRO A 57 1.11 -13.32 -4.40
C PRO A 57 2.34 -12.44 -4.16
N TYR A 58 2.14 -11.12 -4.05
CA TYR A 58 3.21 -10.14 -3.83
C TYR A 58 3.74 -10.18 -2.40
N TRP A 59 2.86 -10.38 -1.42
CA TRP A 59 3.27 -10.64 -0.04
C TRP A 59 4.15 -11.90 0.05
N MET A 60 3.77 -13.00 -0.62
CA MET A 60 4.61 -14.20 -0.68
C MET A 60 5.95 -13.91 -1.36
N ALA A 61 5.95 -13.15 -2.47
CA ALA A 61 7.17 -12.75 -3.15
C ALA A 61 8.10 -11.91 -2.25
N ALA A 62 7.56 -11.00 -1.43
CA ALA A 62 8.36 -10.22 -0.48
C ALA A 62 8.93 -11.09 0.66
N VAL A 63 8.10 -11.95 1.26
CA VAL A 63 8.49 -12.80 2.40
C VAL A 63 9.53 -13.84 1.99
N TYR A 64 9.33 -14.53 0.87
CA TYR A 64 10.23 -15.62 0.44
C TYR A 64 11.32 -15.17 -0.53
N GLY A 65 11.05 -14.13 -1.33
CA GLY A 65 12.00 -13.61 -2.31
C GLY A 65 13.26 -13.05 -1.66
N LEU A 66 13.16 -12.36 -0.51
CA LEU A 66 14.33 -11.87 0.21
C LEU A 66 15.21 -13.01 0.72
N LYS A 67 14.61 -14.04 1.32
CA LYS A 67 15.35 -15.23 1.76
C LYS A 67 16.06 -15.88 0.58
N TRP A 68 15.36 -16.07 -0.54
CA TRP A 68 15.95 -16.64 -1.75
C TRP A 68 17.08 -15.76 -2.32
N PHE A 69 16.93 -14.44 -2.26
CA PHE A 69 17.97 -13.49 -2.63
C PHE A 69 19.21 -13.59 -1.73
N MET A 70 19.02 -13.70 -0.42
CA MET A 70 20.11 -13.88 0.54
C MET A 70 20.84 -15.21 0.34
N ASP A 71 20.12 -16.30 0.11
CA ASP A 71 20.72 -17.61 -0.19
C ASP A 71 21.53 -17.56 -1.50
N PHE A 72 21.01 -16.85 -2.52
CA PHE A 72 21.72 -16.59 -3.77
C PHE A 72 22.99 -15.76 -3.54
N THR A 73 22.90 -14.62 -2.84
CA THR A 73 24.06 -13.74 -2.62
C THR A 73 25.13 -14.42 -1.78
N GLN A 74 24.75 -15.31 -0.86
CA GLN A 74 25.68 -16.14 -0.11
C GLN A 74 26.48 -17.10 -1.01
N ILE A 75 25.83 -17.75 -1.97
CA ILE A 75 26.50 -18.73 -2.86
C ILE A 75 27.30 -18.02 -3.95
N TYR A 76 26.71 -17.01 -4.61
CA TYR A 76 27.33 -16.29 -5.72
C TYR A 76 28.37 -15.25 -5.29
N GLY A 77 28.27 -14.73 -4.07
CA GLY A 77 29.24 -13.77 -3.51
C GLY A 77 30.58 -14.40 -3.14
N ILE A 78 30.72 -15.73 -3.22
CA ILE A 78 31.91 -16.45 -2.79
C ILE A 78 32.59 -17.13 -3.99
N PRO A 79 33.83 -16.75 -4.36
CA PRO A 79 34.53 -17.39 -5.45
C PRO A 79 34.95 -18.83 -5.08
N TRP A 80 34.72 -19.77 -5.99
CA TRP A 80 35.21 -21.14 -5.87
C TRP A 80 36.72 -21.21 -6.03
N ARG A 81 37.38 -21.99 -5.17
CA ARG A 81 38.82 -22.25 -5.25
C ARG A 81 39.06 -23.72 -5.55
N HIS A 82 39.98 -24.01 -6.46
CA HIS A 82 40.35 -25.36 -6.85
C HIS A 82 41.85 -25.56 -6.66
N VAL A 83 42.23 -26.65 -6.00
CA VAL A 83 43.62 -27.08 -5.82
C VAL A 83 43.81 -28.50 -6.30
N GLU A 84 44.90 -28.71 -7.02
CA GLU A 84 45.34 -30.04 -7.43
C GLU A 84 46.44 -30.52 -6.47
N VAL A 85 46.29 -31.73 -5.93
CA VAL A 85 47.25 -32.32 -4.99
C VAL A 85 47.62 -33.72 -5.46
N ALA A 86 48.91 -33.94 -5.72
CA ALA A 86 49.44 -35.22 -6.20
C ALA A 86 49.66 -36.24 -5.07
N ASP A 87 50.04 -35.78 -3.87
CA ASP A 87 50.39 -36.64 -2.72
C ASP A 87 49.37 -36.51 -1.59
N GLU A 88 48.85 -37.64 -1.10
CA GLU A 88 47.80 -37.68 -0.08
C GLU A 88 48.31 -37.43 1.34
N ARG A 89 49.64 -37.46 1.56
CA ARG A 89 50.27 -37.37 2.89
C ARG A 89 49.96 -36.09 3.67
N ASN A 90 49.58 -35.00 3.00
CA ASN A 90 49.32 -33.70 3.64
C ASN A 90 47.90 -33.15 3.39
N ASN A 91 46.95 -34.01 3.03
CA ASN A 91 45.58 -33.63 2.69
C ASN A 91 44.90 -32.74 3.77
N ASN A 92 45.04 -33.08 5.04
CA ASN A 92 44.41 -32.34 6.13
C ASN A 92 44.99 -30.92 6.30
N ALA A 93 46.30 -30.75 6.11
CA ALA A 93 46.95 -29.45 6.20
C ALA A 93 46.54 -28.55 5.02
N VAL A 94 46.37 -29.12 3.83
CA VAL A 94 45.88 -28.41 2.65
C VAL A 94 44.40 -28.02 2.83
N ASP A 95 43.56 -28.93 3.32
CA ASP A 95 42.14 -28.65 3.56
C ASP A 95 41.96 -27.57 4.65
N GLN A 96 42.78 -27.59 5.72
CA GLN A 96 42.79 -26.54 6.75
C GLN A 96 43.31 -25.20 6.23
N ALA A 97 44.38 -25.19 5.44
CA ALA A 97 44.89 -23.98 4.82
C ALA A 97 43.83 -23.35 3.89
N MET A 98 43.15 -24.17 3.08
CA MET A 98 42.09 -23.71 2.19
C MET A 98 40.85 -23.20 2.94
N ALA A 99 40.45 -23.85 4.03
CA ALA A 99 39.38 -23.37 4.91
C ALA A 99 39.74 -22.05 5.61
N THR A 100 41.02 -21.81 5.89
CA THR A 100 41.52 -20.58 6.55
C THR A 100 41.65 -19.42 5.56
N ILE A 101 41.96 -19.69 4.29
CA ILE A 101 42.11 -18.67 3.22
C ILE A 101 40.75 -18.06 2.81
N GLY A 102 39.62 -18.68 3.12
CA GLY A 102 38.29 -18.11 2.87
C GLY A 102 37.15 -18.95 3.40
N SER A 103 36.09 -18.30 3.88
CA SER A 103 35.10 -18.88 4.78
C SER A 103 34.10 -19.88 4.18
N ARG A 104 34.19 -20.29 2.91
CA ARG A 104 33.52 -21.50 2.32
C ARG A 104 33.83 -21.68 0.82
N GLY A 105 33.77 -22.94 0.35
CA GLY A 105 33.84 -23.33 -1.08
C GLY A 105 35.23 -23.62 -1.65
N PHE A 106 35.80 -24.80 -1.37
CA PHE A 106 37.02 -25.28 -2.04
C PHE A 106 36.84 -26.70 -2.58
N LEU A 107 37.57 -27.01 -3.64
CA LEU A 107 37.63 -28.34 -4.25
C LEU A 107 39.09 -28.81 -4.31
N ARG A 108 39.34 -30.04 -3.88
CA ARG A 108 40.64 -30.71 -4.03
C ARG A 108 40.48 -31.87 -4.99
N THR A 109 41.33 -31.91 -6.02
CA THR A 109 41.35 -33.02 -6.99
C THR A 109 42.75 -33.59 -7.14
N LYS A 110 42.84 -34.81 -7.68
CA LYS A 110 44.11 -35.35 -8.19
C LYS A 110 44.48 -34.64 -9.49
N PRO A 111 45.77 -34.50 -9.81
CA PRO A 111 46.21 -33.94 -11.10
C PRO A 111 45.56 -34.68 -12.26
N GLY A 112 45.02 -33.94 -13.23
CA GLY A 112 44.37 -34.49 -14.42
C GLY A 112 42.87 -34.80 -14.27
N VAL A 113 42.28 -34.66 -13.09
CA VAL A 113 40.81 -34.72 -12.92
C VAL A 113 40.20 -33.38 -13.30
N LYS A 114 39.48 -33.34 -14.43
CA LYS A 114 38.74 -32.15 -14.87
C LYS A 114 37.40 -32.05 -14.17
N VAL A 115 37.18 -30.94 -13.46
CA VAL A 115 35.86 -30.61 -12.88
C VAL A 115 35.33 -29.38 -13.59
N ASN A 116 34.23 -29.56 -14.32
CA ASN A 116 33.50 -28.45 -14.91
C ASN A 116 32.48 -27.95 -13.91
N ILE A 117 32.77 -26.80 -13.27
CA ILE A 117 31.74 -26.02 -12.60
C ILE A 117 30.87 -25.43 -13.71
N LEU A 118 29.71 -26.03 -13.92
CA LEU A 118 28.71 -25.50 -14.84
C LEU A 118 28.17 -24.22 -14.22
N ALA A 119 28.81 -23.09 -14.51
CA ALA A 119 28.23 -21.79 -14.24
C ALA A 119 26.94 -21.72 -15.07
N GLN A 120 25.77 -21.77 -14.42
CA GLN A 120 24.53 -21.34 -15.08
C GLN A 120 24.80 -19.94 -15.62
N GLY A 121 24.62 -19.76 -16.93
CA GLY A 121 25.06 -18.58 -17.67
C GLY A 121 24.78 -17.30 -16.90
N THR A 122 25.77 -16.41 -16.85
CA THR A 122 25.71 -15.14 -16.12
C THR A 122 24.50 -14.33 -16.55
N THR A 123 23.38 -14.52 -15.86
CA THR A 123 22.35 -13.48 -15.81
C THR A 123 23.07 -12.33 -15.13
N SER A 124 23.29 -11.24 -15.87
CA SER A 124 23.92 -10.03 -15.30
C SER A 124 23.27 -9.73 -13.96
N GLY A 125 24.03 -9.28 -12.95
CA GLY A 125 23.49 -9.06 -11.59
C GLY A 125 22.30 -8.10 -11.51
N GLN A 126 21.96 -7.43 -12.62
CA GLN A 126 20.75 -6.63 -12.80
C GLN A 126 19.49 -7.44 -13.10
N ASN A 127 19.59 -8.62 -13.72
CA ASN A 127 18.44 -9.43 -14.16
C ASN A 127 18.21 -10.63 -13.24
N LEU A 128 18.38 -10.46 -11.93
CA LEU A 128 18.17 -11.52 -10.95
C LEU A 128 16.66 -11.67 -10.68
N PRO A 129 16.04 -12.83 -10.97
CA PRO A 129 14.61 -13.04 -10.74
C PRO A 129 14.18 -12.79 -9.29
N GLN A 130 15.09 -13.04 -8.34
CA GLN A 130 14.91 -12.73 -6.92
C GLN A 130 14.65 -11.24 -6.69
N ARG A 131 15.48 -10.38 -7.31
CA ARG A 131 15.42 -8.93 -7.17
C ARG A 131 14.18 -8.39 -7.86
N GLU A 132 13.86 -8.91 -9.05
CA GLU A 132 12.66 -8.55 -9.78
C GLU A 132 11.39 -8.90 -9.02
N LEU A 133 11.32 -10.08 -8.37
CA LEU A 133 10.17 -10.45 -7.55
C LEU A 133 9.94 -9.50 -6.37
N ILE A 134 11.01 -9.09 -5.66
CA ILE A 134 10.90 -8.14 -4.56
C ILE A 134 10.48 -6.76 -5.07
N ALA A 135 11.08 -6.29 -6.16
CA ALA A 135 10.74 -4.99 -6.76
C ALA A 135 9.31 -4.94 -7.31
N LEU A 136 8.84 -6.04 -7.91
CA LEU A 136 7.44 -6.17 -8.33
C LEU A 136 6.50 -6.18 -7.14
N ALA A 137 6.85 -6.87 -6.05
CA ALA A 137 6.03 -6.87 -4.85
C ALA A 137 5.85 -5.47 -4.25
N ASP A 138 6.95 -4.72 -4.13
CA ASP A 138 6.95 -3.35 -3.63
C ASP A 138 6.07 -2.43 -4.51
N ARG A 139 6.34 -2.43 -5.83
CA ARG A 139 5.58 -1.61 -6.78
C ARG A 139 4.08 -1.93 -6.78
N GLN A 140 3.70 -3.20 -6.67
CA GLN A 140 2.29 -3.61 -6.72
C GLN A 140 1.55 -3.29 -5.42
N CYS A 141 2.22 -3.40 -4.27
CA CYS A 141 1.68 -2.92 -2.99
C CYS A 141 1.39 -1.41 -3.06
N ASP A 142 2.34 -0.63 -3.53
CA ASP A 142 2.16 0.82 -3.67
C ASP A 142 1.06 1.18 -4.68
N THR A 143 1.05 0.52 -5.83
CA THR A 143 0.03 0.76 -6.86
C THR A 143 -1.37 0.46 -6.33
N PHE A 144 -1.51 -0.60 -5.54
CA PHE A 144 -2.78 -0.98 -4.98
C PHE A 144 -3.28 0.00 -3.92
N ILE A 145 -2.39 0.48 -3.04
CA ILE A 145 -2.76 1.38 -1.94
C ILE A 145 -2.93 2.82 -2.42
N LEU A 146 -2.02 3.30 -3.27
CA LEU A 146 -1.94 4.70 -3.68
C LEU A 146 -2.58 4.96 -5.05
N GLY A 147 -2.99 3.90 -5.77
CA GLY A 147 -3.59 4.00 -7.10
C GLY A 147 -2.60 4.36 -8.21
N GLN A 148 -1.28 4.33 -7.95
CA GLN A 148 -0.27 4.83 -8.88
C GLN A 148 0.98 3.95 -8.96
N THR A 149 1.55 3.80 -10.16
CA THR A 149 2.62 2.84 -10.47
C THR A 149 4.05 3.33 -10.21
N LEU A 150 4.24 4.54 -9.68
CA LEU A 150 5.51 5.28 -9.79
C LEU A 150 6.08 5.79 -8.46
N THR A 151 5.84 5.09 -7.35
CA THR A 151 6.40 5.47 -6.04
C THR A 151 7.76 4.85 -5.73
N SER A 152 8.18 3.80 -6.44
CA SER A 152 9.48 3.13 -6.20
C SER A 152 10.44 3.15 -7.40
N GLY A 153 10.56 4.28 -8.13
CA GLY A 153 11.53 4.32 -9.23
C GLY A 153 11.58 5.61 -10.05
N THR A 154 11.72 6.76 -9.40
CA THR A 154 12.15 7.99 -10.09
C THR A 154 13.67 8.16 -10.02
N ASP A 155 14.41 7.14 -10.43
CA ASP A 155 15.79 7.35 -10.83
C ASP A 155 15.76 7.83 -12.30
N ASN A 156 15.61 9.15 -12.45
CA ASN A 156 16.23 9.97 -13.51
C ASN A 156 15.38 10.67 -14.60
N SER A 157 14.03 10.70 -14.60
CA SER A 157 13.29 11.66 -15.48
C SER A 157 11.79 11.89 -15.18
N GLY A 158 11.41 12.32 -13.97
CA GLY A 158 10.01 12.71 -13.70
C GLY A 158 9.78 14.20 -14.01
N SER A 159 8.98 14.54 -15.03
CA SER A 159 8.58 15.93 -15.30
C SER A 159 7.61 16.43 -14.20
N ARG A 160 7.57 17.76 -13.94
CA ARG A 160 6.62 18.35 -12.96
C ARG A 160 5.16 17.94 -13.20
N ALA A 161 4.76 17.83 -14.47
CA ALA A 161 3.44 17.37 -14.88
C ALA A 161 3.12 15.94 -14.41
N LEU A 162 4.14 15.08 -14.28
CA LEU A 162 3.97 13.73 -13.75
C LEU A 162 3.67 13.80 -12.23
N GLY A 163 4.40 14.65 -11.49
CA GLY A 163 4.18 14.86 -10.06
C GLY A 163 2.78 15.38 -9.72
N GLU A 164 2.25 16.30 -10.54
CA GLU A 164 0.89 16.83 -10.38
C GLU A 164 -0.19 15.74 -10.59
N VAL A 165 -0.03 14.86 -11.59
CA VAL A 165 -0.96 13.74 -11.82
C VAL A 165 -0.92 12.73 -10.67
N HIS A 166 0.27 12.49 -10.10
CA HIS A 166 0.46 11.60 -8.95
C HIS A 166 -0.23 12.14 -7.70
N GLU A 167 -0.03 13.43 -7.40
CA GLU A 167 -0.69 14.09 -6.29
C GLU A 167 -2.22 14.09 -6.47
N GLY A 168 -2.70 14.33 -7.69
CA GLY A 168 -4.13 14.25 -8.02
C GLY A 168 -4.74 12.86 -7.76
N THR A 169 -4.04 11.79 -8.15
CA THR A 169 -4.52 10.39 -7.96
C THR A 169 -4.56 10.01 -6.49
N LYS A 170 -3.48 10.33 -5.74
CA LYS A 170 -3.43 10.10 -4.30
C LYS A 170 -4.55 10.88 -3.60
N ASN A 171 -4.75 12.13 -3.97
CA ASN A 171 -5.78 12.96 -3.40
C ASN A 171 -7.17 12.40 -3.68
N ALA A 172 -7.46 11.92 -4.89
CA ALA A 172 -8.73 11.27 -5.20
C ALA A 172 -8.99 10.02 -4.32
N MET A 173 -7.95 9.25 -3.99
CA MET A 173 -8.08 8.13 -3.05
C MET A 173 -8.38 8.60 -1.62
N VAL A 174 -7.73 9.69 -1.18
CA VAL A 174 -8.00 10.31 0.13
C VAL A 174 -9.44 10.85 0.18
N ASP A 175 -9.90 11.49 -0.90
CA ASP A 175 -11.26 12.01 -1.02
C ASP A 175 -12.28 10.87 -0.92
N ALA A 176 -12.08 9.79 -1.66
CA ALA A 176 -12.97 8.62 -1.60
C ALA A 176 -13.05 8.00 -0.20
N VAL A 177 -11.94 7.98 0.55
CA VAL A 177 -11.92 7.52 1.95
C VAL A 177 -12.62 8.52 2.87
N ALA A 178 -12.41 9.82 2.65
CA ALA A 178 -13.05 10.88 3.45
C ALA A 178 -14.57 10.90 3.25
N ASP A 179 -15.04 10.71 2.02
CA ASP A 179 -16.46 10.59 1.67
C ASP A 179 -17.06 9.35 2.33
N PHE A 180 -16.40 8.19 2.23
CA PHE A 180 -16.84 6.96 2.91
C PHE A 180 -16.98 7.14 4.42
N VAL A 181 -16.01 7.82 5.07
CA VAL A 181 -16.10 8.14 6.50
C VAL A 181 -17.25 9.11 6.77
N GLY A 182 -17.41 10.14 5.93
CA GLY A 182 -18.52 11.10 6.01
C GLY A 182 -19.89 10.43 5.92
N GLU A 183 -20.07 9.49 5.00
CA GLU A 183 -21.28 8.68 4.86
C GLU A 183 -21.57 7.85 6.11
N VAL A 184 -20.57 7.15 6.66
CA VAL A 184 -20.72 6.39 7.91
C VAL A 184 -21.15 7.30 9.06
N LEU A 185 -20.52 8.46 9.20
CA LEU A 185 -20.86 9.42 10.26
C LEU A 185 -22.26 10.01 10.04
N THR A 186 -22.61 10.37 8.81
CA THR A 186 -23.90 10.95 8.44
C THR A 186 -25.06 9.97 8.62
N HIS A 187 -24.87 8.70 8.27
CA HIS A 187 -25.95 7.71 8.31
C HIS A 187 -26.04 6.94 9.64
N GLN A 188 -25.00 6.94 10.46
CA GLN A 188 -24.99 6.17 11.71
C GLN A 188 -24.75 7.05 12.94
N LEU A 189 -23.78 7.97 12.91
CA LEU A 189 -23.45 8.77 14.09
C LEU A 189 -24.44 9.93 14.29
N ALA A 190 -24.70 10.73 13.26
CA ALA A 190 -25.59 11.88 13.36
C ALA A 190 -27.01 11.49 13.80
N PRO A 191 -27.67 10.46 13.20
CA PRO A 191 -28.98 10.01 13.65
C PRO A 191 -28.95 9.46 15.08
N ALA A 192 -27.88 8.74 15.46
CA ALA A 192 -27.74 8.23 16.83
C ALA A 192 -27.68 9.36 17.86
N ILE A 193 -26.89 10.41 17.60
CA ILE A 193 -26.80 11.57 18.48
C ILE A 193 -28.15 12.29 18.56
N VAL A 194 -28.83 12.48 17.42
CA VAL A 194 -30.13 13.16 17.39
C VAL A 194 -31.18 12.36 18.16
N SER A 195 -31.31 11.06 17.86
CA SER A 195 -32.24 10.13 18.49
C SER A 195 -32.07 10.09 20.02
N LEU A 196 -30.83 9.97 20.49
CA LEU A 196 -30.54 9.86 21.93
C LEU A 196 -30.83 11.14 22.73
N ASN A 197 -30.77 12.32 22.10
CA ASN A 197 -30.96 13.61 22.77
C ASN A 197 -32.36 14.20 22.56
N TRP A 198 -32.97 13.99 21.39
CA TRP A 198 -34.20 14.66 20.99
C TRP A 198 -35.28 13.73 20.42
N GLY A 199 -35.05 12.41 20.43
CA GLY A 199 -35.94 11.41 19.85
C GLY A 199 -35.85 11.33 18.32
N GLU A 200 -36.72 10.52 17.72
CA GLU A 200 -36.77 10.36 16.27
C GLU A 200 -37.13 11.68 15.59
N ARG A 201 -36.28 12.07 14.63
CA ARG A 201 -36.43 13.29 13.84
C ARG A 201 -35.98 13.08 12.41
N ASP A 202 -36.62 13.80 11.50
CA ASP A 202 -36.27 13.80 10.08
C ASP A 202 -35.15 14.80 9.75
N ASP A 203 -34.89 15.79 10.62
CA ASP A 203 -33.87 16.83 10.44
C ASP A 203 -32.50 16.42 11.03
N VAL A 204 -31.87 15.42 10.42
CA VAL A 204 -30.51 14.97 10.80
C VAL A 204 -29.45 15.71 9.97
N PRO A 205 -28.37 16.23 10.58
CA PRO A 205 -27.31 16.91 9.85
C PRO A 205 -26.45 15.93 9.03
N GLU A 206 -25.94 16.42 7.90
CA GLU A 206 -24.92 15.75 7.11
C GLU A 206 -23.52 16.13 7.59
N ILE A 207 -22.60 15.16 7.56
CA ILE A 207 -21.20 15.30 7.97
C ILE A 207 -20.32 14.97 6.77
N TRP A 208 -19.54 15.95 6.33
CA TRP A 208 -18.55 15.77 5.26
C TRP A 208 -17.19 16.34 5.66
N ALA A 209 -16.13 15.80 5.07
CA ALA A 209 -14.79 16.33 5.26
C ALA A 209 -14.63 17.65 4.51
N LYS A 210 -14.19 18.71 5.21
CA LYS A 210 -13.79 19.95 4.55
C LYS A 210 -12.39 19.79 3.99
N ARG A 211 -12.24 19.93 2.67
CA ARG A 211 -10.94 19.91 2.01
C ARG A 211 -10.36 21.30 1.90
N GLU A 212 -9.15 21.47 2.42
CA GLU A 212 -8.26 22.54 1.98
C GLU A 212 -7.56 22.06 0.71
N GLU A 213 -8.09 22.43 -0.45
CA GLU A 213 -7.29 22.29 -1.66
C GLU A 213 -6.00 23.09 -1.47
N SER A 214 -4.86 22.53 -1.89
CA SER A 214 -3.65 23.28 -2.15
C SER A 214 -3.96 24.23 -3.30
N LYS A 215 -4.51 25.40 -2.96
CA LYS A 215 -4.95 26.40 -3.91
C LYS A 215 -3.69 27.12 -4.37
N ASP A 216 -3.34 26.98 -5.64
CA ASP A 216 -2.48 27.97 -6.27
C ASP A 216 -3.23 29.30 -6.25
N GLU A 217 -2.96 30.12 -5.23
CA GLU A 217 -3.60 31.42 -5.00
C GLU A 217 -3.47 32.31 -6.23
N LYS A 218 -2.37 32.15 -6.98
CA LYS A 218 -2.13 32.86 -8.22
C LYS A 218 -3.08 32.40 -9.31
N ALA A 219 -3.26 31.09 -9.50
CA ALA A 219 -4.20 30.55 -10.48
C ALA A 219 -5.65 30.99 -10.19
N LYS A 220 -6.04 31.10 -8.91
CA LYS A 220 -7.35 31.64 -8.53
C LYS A 220 -7.50 33.12 -8.85
N ALA A 221 -6.50 33.93 -8.51
CA ALA A 221 -6.48 35.35 -8.83
C ALA A 221 -6.56 35.57 -10.35
N GLU A 222 -5.78 34.81 -11.13
CA GLU A 222 -5.80 34.84 -12.60
C GLU A 222 -7.19 34.44 -13.16
N ARG A 223 -7.83 33.41 -12.59
CA ARG A 223 -9.19 33.01 -12.98
C ARG A 223 -10.21 34.13 -12.75
N ILE A 224 -10.16 34.76 -11.57
CA ILE A 224 -11.06 35.87 -11.23
C ILE A 224 -10.81 37.07 -12.15
N GLU A 225 -9.55 37.37 -12.49
CA GLU A 225 -9.21 38.42 -13.44
C GLU A 225 -9.79 38.14 -14.84
N ILE A 226 -9.66 36.90 -15.33
CA ILE A 226 -10.22 36.49 -16.63
C ILE A 226 -11.74 36.64 -16.63
N LEU A 227 -12.43 36.11 -15.60
CA LEU A 227 -13.89 36.20 -15.47
C LEU A 227 -14.38 37.65 -15.43
N SER A 228 -13.66 38.52 -14.71
CA SER A 228 -13.93 39.96 -14.68
C SER A 228 -13.75 40.60 -16.07
N ARG A 229 -12.68 40.25 -16.79
CA ARG A 229 -12.38 40.79 -18.12
C ARG A 229 -13.40 40.39 -19.18
N ILE A 230 -13.97 39.19 -19.10
CA ILE A 230 -15.03 38.73 -20.02
C ILE A 230 -16.44 39.20 -19.61
N GLY A 231 -16.55 39.98 -18.52
CA GLY A 231 -17.80 40.62 -18.11
C GLY A 231 -18.73 39.76 -17.25
N VAL A 232 -18.23 38.69 -16.63
CA VAL A 232 -19.04 37.88 -15.71
C VAL A 232 -19.28 38.68 -14.42
N ALA A 233 -20.55 38.96 -14.11
CA ALA A 233 -20.92 39.60 -12.86
C ALA A 233 -20.73 38.62 -11.69
N MET A 234 -19.82 38.96 -10.76
CA MET A 234 -19.52 38.17 -9.56
C MET A 234 -19.87 38.97 -8.31
N SER A 235 -20.42 38.30 -7.29
CA SER A 235 -20.66 38.94 -5.99
C SER A 235 -19.34 39.09 -5.22
N LYS A 236 -19.24 40.13 -4.38
CA LYS A 236 -18.08 40.30 -3.49
C LYS A 236 -17.90 39.08 -2.58
N GLN A 237 -19.01 38.57 -2.05
CA GLN A 237 -19.03 37.38 -1.20
C GLN A 237 -18.36 36.17 -1.87
N PHE A 238 -18.72 35.89 -3.12
CA PHE A 238 -18.14 34.80 -3.90
C PHE A 238 -16.62 34.94 -4.04
N VAL A 239 -16.12 36.16 -4.26
CA VAL A 239 -14.68 36.42 -4.41
C VAL A 239 -13.93 36.18 -3.09
N TYR A 240 -14.46 36.64 -1.96
CA TYR A 240 -13.86 36.42 -0.64
C TYR A 240 -13.84 34.93 -0.27
N ASP A 241 -14.97 34.23 -0.48
CA ASP A 241 -15.09 32.80 -0.19
C ASP A 241 -14.16 31.94 -1.05
N ASP A 242 -14.04 32.27 -2.34
CA ASP A 242 -13.17 31.53 -3.27
C ASP A 242 -11.68 31.72 -2.94
N LEU A 243 -11.27 32.97 -2.69
CA LEU A 243 -9.90 33.33 -2.31
C LEU A 243 -9.56 32.93 -0.86
N GLY A 244 -10.55 32.68 0.00
CA GLY A 244 -10.33 32.36 1.41
C GLY A 244 -9.86 33.54 2.25
N VAL A 245 -10.02 34.77 1.74
CA VAL A 245 -9.68 35.99 2.49
C VAL A 245 -10.89 36.47 3.29
N PRO A 246 -10.71 36.93 4.53
CA PRO A 246 -11.80 37.47 5.33
C PRO A 246 -12.37 38.74 4.69
N ILE A 247 -13.67 38.92 4.83
CA ILE A 247 -14.34 40.15 4.40
C ILE A 247 -13.88 41.27 5.35
N PRO A 248 -13.31 42.38 4.84
CA PRO A 248 -12.91 43.50 5.69
C PRO A 248 -14.13 44.08 6.41
N ALA A 249 -13.91 44.50 7.66
CA ALA A 249 -14.95 45.17 8.42
C ALA A 249 -15.36 46.48 7.72
N PRO A 250 -16.55 47.05 8.01
CA PRO A 250 -17.02 48.29 7.37
C PRO A 250 -16.08 49.51 7.52
N ASP A 251 -15.08 49.39 8.40
CA ASP A 251 -14.20 50.47 8.86
C ASP A 251 -12.71 50.18 8.58
N GLU A 252 -12.38 49.17 7.75
CA GLU A 252 -11.01 48.76 7.37
C GLU A 252 -10.78 48.87 5.86
#